data_AF-A0A9X6RND6-F1
#
_entry.id   AF-A0A9X6RND6-F1
#
_cell.length_a   1.000
_cell.length_b   1.000
_cell.length_c   1.000
_cell.angle_alpha   90.00
_cell.angle_beta   90.00
_cell.angle_gamma   90.00
#
_symmetry.space_group_name_H-M   'P 1'
#
loop_
_entity.id
_entity.type
_entity.pdbx_description
1 polymer ?
#
loop_
_entity_poly.entity_id
_entity_poly.type
_entity_poly.pdbx_seq_one_letter_code
_entity_poly.pdbx_strand_id
1 'polypeptide(L)'
;MANTAGIILGLLFSLTVTGYSTSVMAVPATTFMPPICLSNLVDLVTCLNSTAPMNTDSSPIRLNIAQRCNSLSATAKCKEKLSPACLAQPSFKDFESIFGFAVVVAASCNSPAGRRNIQDLTECSDKSHEKFEKCFDAILIDKALAFGDQQNGFAAMCCAIHNGQQCYSPTAKAQGRRGRPSHRAHWARFSSFRQSCSKENAFQMSSSKTLRWAICGAGNISHDFALALTTLPKGENQIIAVAGRELAKTQTFADKFGIPKVYTKYEDVGQDADIDVVYVGTFNLTHYEIVKMLLNHGKHVLCEKPITLLLRHTEELFALARTKNRFLLEACWSRFFPAYGAFREELAKKEFMGKPKLVTAQFGLNISHIPRLANLEQGGGSLMDLGIYNIQFAMLVFGNEMPEEIVTSCVKNEKGVDVTLGLILKYKSGGIAQLTSIISARIKSEAVVYCDNNGQFDIKSLTLPYPFWSTTELITPTGTLTFPLPPLAEKTTYPNGQGMRYEIDATRRSILAGEIEAKEFSHQDSLTLARIVDKVKQQIGISYDFIYAEK
;
A
#
# COMPACT_ATOMS: atom_id res chain seq x y z
N MET A 1 -30.74 14.44 -30.52
CA MET A 1 -30.20 13.54 -29.47
C MET A 1 -28.72 13.74 -29.16
N ALA A 2 -27.94 14.50 -29.96
CA ALA A 2 -26.55 14.85 -29.62
C ALA A 2 -26.40 16.06 -28.67
N ASN A 3 -27.44 16.89 -28.48
CA ASN A 3 -27.38 18.08 -27.61
C ASN A 3 -27.71 17.80 -26.13
N THR A 4 -28.19 16.61 -25.77
CA THR A 4 -28.60 16.30 -24.39
C THR A 4 -27.47 15.68 -23.57
N ALA A 5 -26.51 15.01 -24.21
CA ALA A 5 -25.32 14.45 -23.56
C ALA A 5 -24.31 15.52 -23.14
N GLY A 6 -24.19 16.62 -23.91
CA GLY A 6 -23.33 17.76 -23.57
C GLY A 6 -23.79 18.53 -22.33
N ILE A 7 -25.11 18.56 -22.06
CA ILE A 7 -25.69 19.21 -20.88
C ILE A 7 -25.43 18.39 -19.61
N ILE A 8 -25.40 17.06 -19.71
CA ILE A 8 -25.11 16.16 -18.57
C ILE A 8 -23.62 16.20 -18.20
N LEU A 9 -22.71 16.27 -19.17
CA LEU A 9 -21.28 16.47 -18.89
C LEU A 9 -20.99 17.88 -18.33
N GLY A 10 -21.71 18.90 -18.80
CA GLY A 10 -21.57 20.27 -18.28
C GLY A 10 -22.05 20.43 -16.83
N LEU A 11 -23.15 19.76 -16.45
CA LEU A 11 -23.70 19.82 -15.09
C LEU A 11 -22.86 19.05 -14.06
N LEU A 12 -22.19 17.96 -14.46
CA LEU A 12 -21.22 17.26 -13.61
C LEU A 12 -19.93 18.08 -13.41
N PHE A 13 -19.55 18.91 -14.39
CA PHE A 13 -18.40 19.81 -14.25
C PHE A 13 -18.67 20.98 -13.30
N SER A 14 -19.90 21.52 -13.24
CA SER A 14 -20.23 22.64 -12.34
C SER A 14 -20.25 22.30 -10.84
N LEU A 15 -20.20 21.01 -10.48
CA LEU A 15 -19.97 20.58 -9.09
C LEU A 15 -18.52 20.82 -8.60
N THR A 16 -17.60 21.25 -9.48
CA THR A 16 -16.22 21.58 -9.09
C THR A 16 -16.03 22.96 -8.45
N VAL A 17 -17.08 23.78 -8.30
CA VAL A 17 -16.98 25.11 -7.66
C VAL A 17 -17.66 25.12 -6.29
N THR A 18 -17.18 24.31 -5.33
CA THR A 18 -17.32 24.53 -3.87
C THR A 18 -16.36 23.65 -3.04
N GLY A 19 -15.15 23.36 -3.54
CA GLY A 19 -14.06 22.83 -2.70
C GLY A 19 -14.13 21.37 -2.24
N TYR A 20 -15.08 20.56 -2.73
CA TYR A 20 -15.11 19.12 -2.45
C TYR A 20 -14.77 18.33 -3.73
N SER A 21 -13.56 17.79 -3.79
CA SER A 21 -13.14 16.86 -4.85
C SER A 21 -13.52 15.43 -4.44
N THR A 22 -14.69 14.97 -4.88
CA THR A 22 -14.96 13.53 -5.00
C THR A 22 -15.35 13.23 -6.44
N SER A 23 -14.63 12.27 -7.03
CA SER A 23 -14.82 11.74 -8.36
C SER A 23 -16.16 11.01 -8.45
N VAL A 24 -17.20 11.69 -8.94
CA VAL A 24 -18.42 11.03 -9.39
C VAL A 24 -18.05 10.20 -10.62
N MET A 25 -18.09 8.87 -10.50
CA MET A 25 -17.81 7.95 -11.59
C MET A 25 -18.74 8.22 -12.78
N ALA A 26 -18.17 8.32 -13.97
CA ALA A 26 -18.93 8.39 -15.21
C ALA A 26 -19.77 7.11 -15.37
N VAL A 27 -21.08 7.27 -15.52
CA VAL A 27 -21.99 6.14 -15.79
C VAL A 27 -21.69 5.62 -17.19
N PRO A 28 -21.38 4.32 -17.38
CA PRO A 28 -21.09 3.76 -18.69
C PRO A 28 -22.32 3.85 -19.61
N ALA A 29 -22.08 4.16 -20.89
CA ALA A 29 -23.10 4.44 -21.91
C ALA A 29 -24.02 3.26 -22.29
N THR A 30 -23.93 2.13 -21.59
CA THR A 30 -24.66 0.89 -21.89
C THR A 30 -25.78 0.55 -20.90
N THR A 31 -25.97 1.35 -19.84
CA THR A 31 -27.09 1.14 -18.89
C THR A 31 -28.32 1.90 -19.36
N PHE A 32 -29.34 1.18 -19.83
CA PHE A 32 -30.61 1.76 -20.29
C PHE A 32 -31.37 2.35 -19.08
N MET A 33 -31.21 3.66 -18.84
CA MET A 33 -31.87 4.34 -17.72
C MET A 33 -33.33 4.63 -18.08
N PRO A 34 -34.32 4.24 -17.26
CA PRO A 34 -35.73 4.52 -17.56
C PRO A 34 -35.96 6.03 -17.75
N PRO A 35 -36.78 6.47 -18.73
CA PRO A 35 -37.01 7.89 -19.00
C PRO A 35 -37.48 8.70 -17.79
N ILE A 36 -38.25 8.06 -16.91
CA ILE A 36 -38.72 8.65 -15.64
C ILE A 36 -37.56 9.00 -14.69
N CYS A 37 -36.48 8.22 -14.70
CA CYS A 37 -35.30 8.48 -13.87
C CYS A 37 -34.39 9.54 -14.46
N LEU A 38 -34.41 9.74 -15.77
CA LEU A 38 -33.71 10.85 -16.41
C LEU A 38 -34.35 12.19 -16.05
N SER A 39 -35.69 12.27 -16.06
CA SER A 39 -36.42 13.46 -15.61
C SER A 39 -36.16 13.77 -14.13
N ASN A 40 -36.26 12.75 -13.27
CA ASN A 40 -35.97 12.90 -11.83
C ASN A 40 -34.52 13.33 -11.56
N LEU A 41 -33.56 12.89 -12.37
CA LEU A 41 -32.16 13.31 -12.25
C LEU A 41 -32.00 14.81 -12.59
N VAL A 42 -32.69 15.30 -13.62
CA VAL A 42 -32.69 16.73 -13.97
C VAL A 42 -33.32 17.57 -12.85
N ASP A 43 -34.44 17.10 -12.29
CA ASP A 43 -35.10 17.77 -11.16
C ASP A 43 -34.24 17.75 -9.90
N LEU A 44 -33.50 16.66 -9.67
CA LEU A 44 -32.55 16.55 -8.57
C LEU A 44 -31.40 17.54 -8.72
N VAL A 45 -30.75 17.59 -9.88
CA VAL A 45 -29.65 18.51 -10.14
C VAL A 45 -30.11 19.96 -10.01
N THR A 46 -31.31 20.28 -10.50
CA THR A 46 -31.93 21.61 -10.35
C THR A 46 -32.16 21.94 -8.88
N CYS A 47 -32.68 20.99 -8.10
CA CYS A 47 -32.85 21.15 -6.64
C CYS A 47 -31.51 21.43 -5.97
N LEU A 48 -30.49 20.60 -6.21
CA LEU A 48 -29.15 20.75 -5.61
C LEU A 48 -28.53 22.11 -5.94
N ASN A 49 -28.62 22.56 -7.19
CA ASN A 49 -28.12 23.87 -7.61
C ASN A 49 -28.87 25.04 -6.94
N SER A 50 -30.17 24.89 -6.66
CA SER A 50 -30.95 25.92 -5.95
C SER A 50 -30.72 25.97 -4.43
N THR A 51 -30.08 24.94 -3.86
CA THR A 51 -29.76 24.90 -2.42
C THR A 51 -28.50 25.68 -2.02
N ALA A 52 -27.84 26.33 -2.98
CA ALA A 52 -26.64 27.15 -2.76
C ALA A 52 -26.90 28.64 -3.05
N PRO A 53 -26.60 29.50 -2.05
CA PRO A 53 -25.44 30.37 -2.26
C PRO A 53 -24.50 30.32 -1.05
N MET A 54 -23.25 29.94 -1.30
CA MET A 54 -22.15 30.14 -0.35
C MET A 54 -21.64 31.58 -0.50
N ASN A 55 -21.85 32.43 0.51
CA ASN A 55 -21.13 33.68 0.60
C ASN A 55 -19.74 33.37 1.15
N THR A 56 -18.72 33.44 0.29
CA THR A 56 -17.33 33.14 0.66
C THR A 56 -16.60 34.30 1.32
N ASP A 57 -17.26 35.42 1.63
CA ASP A 57 -16.59 36.60 2.18
C ASP A 57 -17.24 37.19 3.45
N SER A 58 -16.38 37.38 4.45
CA SER A 58 -16.48 38.30 5.62
C SER A 58 -17.68 38.21 6.58
N SER A 59 -18.48 37.15 6.59
CA SER A 59 -19.55 36.96 7.59
C SER A 59 -19.04 36.31 8.91
N PRO A 60 -19.57 36.68 10.10
CA PRO A 60 -19.14 36.08 11.36
C PRO A 60 -19.39 34.57 11.41
N ILE A 61 -18.40 33.83 11.91
CA ILE A 61 -18.25 32.35 11.86
C ILE A 61 -19.51 31.55 12.28
N ARG A 62 -20.33 32.08 13.20
CA ARG A 62 -21.64 31.50 13.57
C ARG A 62 -22.58 31.31 12.38
N LEU A 63 -22.55 32.23 11.42
CA LEU A 63 -23.33 32.11 10.20
C LEU A 63 -22.83 30.95 9.33
N ASN A 64 -21.52 30.71 9.24
CA ASN A 64 -20.94 29.76 8.28
C ASN A 64 -21.26 28.29 8.63
N ILE A 65 -21.14 27.88 9.90
CA ILE A 65 -21.46 26.51 10.34
C ILE A 65 -22.98 26.25 10.32
N ALA A 66 -23.77 27.22 10.76
CA ALA A 66 -25.23 27.12 10.70
C ALA A 66 -25.74 27.08 9.24
N GLN A 67 -25.15 27.89 8.35
CA GLN A 67 -25.42 27.87 6.90
C GLN A 67 -25.07 26.52 6.28
N ARG A 68 -23.93 25.90 6.65
CA ARG A 68 -23.54 24.57 6.18
C ARG A 68 -24.49 23.46 6.66
N CYS A 69 -24.88 23.45 7.94
CA CYS A 69 -25.89 22.50 8.44
C CYS A 69 -27.27 22.70 7.76
N ASN A 70 -27.65 23.96 7.47
CA ASN A 70 -28.87 24.26 6.73
C ASN A 70 -28.78 23.83 5.26
N SER A 71 -27.61 23.99 4.63
CA SER A 71 -27.34 23.51 3.27
C SER A 71 -27.46 21.99 3.19
N LEU A 72 -26.87 21.24 4.12
CA LEU A 72 -27.03 19.78 4.21
C LEU A 72 -28.49 19.36 4.43
N SER A 73 -29.24 20.12 5.24
CA SER A 73 -30.68 19.91 5.43
C SER A 73 -31.49 20.15 4.16
N ALA A 74 -31.07 21.11 3.31
CA ALA A 74 -31.68 21.39 2.03
C ALA A 74 -31.31 20.33 0.97
N THR A 75 -30.05 19.88 0.95
CA THR A 75 -29.57 18.77 0.13
C THR A 75 -30.32 17.47 0.44
N ALA A 76 -30.56 17.17 1.72
CA ALA A 76 -31.34 16.02 2.16
C ALA A 76 -32.76 15.99 1.59
N LYS A 77 -33.42 17.16 1.49
CA LYS A 77 -34.77 17.30 0.90
C LYS A 77 -34.80 17.08 -0.61
N CYS A 78 -33.68 17.29 -1.31
CA CYS A 78 -33.60 17.01 -2.74
C CYS A 78 -33.75 15.52 -3.07
N LYS A 79 -33.57 14.60 -2.09
CA LYS A 79 -33.87 13.17 -2.24
C LYS A 79 -35.31 12.93 -2.73
N GLU A 80 -36.26 13.77 -2.33
CA GLU A 80 -37.68 13.66 -2.72
C GLU A 80 -37.92 13.86 -4.22
N LYS A 81 -36.93 14.37 -4.97
CA LYS A 81 -36.97 14.47 -6.43
C LYS A 81 -36.68 13.13 -7.13
N LEU A 82 -36.16 12.13 -6.42
CA LEU A 82 -35.98 10.78 -6.92
C LEU A 82 -37.15 9.90 -6.48
N SER A 83 -37.90 9.35 -7.43
CA SER A 83 -38.92 8.36 -7.12
C SER A 83 -38.30 7.07 -6.55
N PRO A 84 -39.04 6.29 -5.74
CA PRO A 84 -38.55 5.02 -5.19
C PRO A 84 -38.05 4.04 -6.26
N ALA A 85 -38.68 4.04 -7.45
CA ALA A 85 -38.27 3.21 -8.58
C ALA A 85 -36.88 3.60 -9.15
N CYS A 86 -36.48 4.87 -9.01
CA CYS A 86 -35.15 5.34 -9.43
C CYS A 86 -34.09 5.09 -8.36
N LEU A 87 -34.42 5.22 -7.07
CA LEU A 87 -33.52 4.85 -5.98
C LEU A 87 -33.18 3.35 -5.97
N ALA A 88 -34.10 2.51 -6.43
CA ALA A 88 -33.88 1.06 -6.58
C ALA A 88 -32.95 0.68 -7.75
N GLN A 89 -32.58 1.63 -8.63
CA GLN A 89 -31.67 1.36 -9.73
C GLN A 89 -30.22 1.28 -9.22
N PRO A 90 -29.40 0.33 -9.70
CA PRO A 90 -28.01 0.18 -9.26
C PRO A 90 -27.16 1.45 -9.44
N SER A 91 -27.46 2.25 -10.46
CA SER A 91 -26.77 3.51 -10.77
C SER A 91 -27.05 4.65 -9.78
N PHE A 92 -28.03 4.49 -8.88
CA PHE A 92 -28.41 5.51 -7.88
C PHE A 92 -28.08 5.10 -6.43
N LYS A 93 -27.46 3.92 -6.23
CA LYS A 93 -27.12 3.39 -4.90
C LYS A 93 -26.16 4.30 -4.13
N ASP A 94 -25.24 4.96 -4.83
CA ASP A 94 -24.30 5.91 -4.24
C ASP A 94 -25.02 7.20 -3.82
N PHE A 95 -26.02 7.65 -4.60
CA PHE A 95 -26.86 8.80 -4.24
C PHE A 95 -27.70 8.54 -2.98
N GLU A 96 -28.25 7.33 -2.82
CA GLU A 96 -29.02 6.98 -1.63
C GLU A 96 -28.17 7.08 -0.35
N SER A 97 -26.91 6.66 -0.43
CA SER A 97 -25.94 6.75 0.66
C SER A 97 -25.62 8.22 1.00
N ILE A 98 -25.43 9.07 -0.02
CA ILE A 98 -25.18 10.50 0.14
C ILE A 98 -26.37 11.22 0.78
N PHE A 99 -27.60 10.96 0.33
CA PHE A 99 -28.79 11.59 0.93
C PHE A 99 -29.09 11.07 2.33
N GLY A 100 -28.90 9.77 2.58
CA GLY A 100 -29.01 9.20 3.93
C GLY A 100 -28.05 9.86 4.91
N PHE A 101 -26.82 10.10 4.47
CA PHE A 101 -25.82 10.84 5.23
C PHE A 101 -26.23 12.28 5.51
N ALA A 102 -26.67 13.03 4.49
CA ALA A 102 -27.12 14.41 4.65
C ALA A 102 -28.27 14.54 5.66
N VAL A 103 -29.22 13.60 5.68
CA VAL A 103 -30.33 13.54 6.65
C VAL A 103 -29.82 13.35 8.08
N VAL A 104 -28.92 12.41 8.30
CA VAL A 104 -28.39 12.09 9.65
C VAL A 104 -27.58 13.26 10.21
N VAL A 105 -26.75 13.90 9.40
CA VAL A 105 -25.96 15.06 9.81
C VAL A 105 -26.85 16.28 10.07
N ALA A 106 -27.82 16.54 9.19
CA ALA A 106 -28.80 17.61 9.37
C ALA A 106 -29.61 17.44 10.67
N ALA A 107 -30.11 16.24 10.95
CA ALA A 107 -30.83 15.94 12.19
C ALA A 107 -29.94 16.15 13.42
N SER A 108 -28.67 15.75 13.34
CA SER A 108 -27.69 15.90 14.41
C SER A 108 -27.35 17.37 14.69
N CYS A 109 -27.09 18.17 13.66
CA CYS A 109 -26.88 19.62 13.77
C CYS A 109 -28.09 20.31 14.43
N ASN A 110 -29.31 19.92 14.04
CA ASN A 110 -30.54 20.56 14.50
C ASN A 110 -31.00 20.10 15.89
N SER A 111 -30.38 19.06 16.44
CA SER A 111 -30.66 18.58 17.80
C SER A 111 -30.28 19.64 18.86
N PRO A 112 -30.94 19.64 20.03
CA PRO A 112 -30.58 20.56 21.11
C PRO A 112 -29.11 20.41 21.58
N ALA A 113 -28.52 19.23 21.44
CA ALA A 113 -27.11 18.99 21.76
C ALA A 113 -26.18 19.53 20.65
N GLY A 114 -26.51 19.26 19.37
CA GLY A 114 -25.77 19.78 18.22
C GLY A 114 -25.71 21.30 18.20
N ARG A 115 -26.85 21.98 18.43
CA ARG A 115 -26.89 23.45 18.51
C ARG A 115 -26.02 24.01 19.63
N ARG A 116 -25.95 23.33 20.77
CA ARG A 116 -25.08 23.72 21.90
C ARG A 116 -23.60 23.52 21.58
N ASN A 117 -23.23 22.40 20.96
CA ASN A 117 -21.85 22.15 20.55
C ASN A 117 -21.36 23.14 19.49
N ILE A 118 -22.21 23.49 18.52
CA ILE A 118 -21.91 24.52 17.52
C ILE A 118 -21.71 25.88 18.19
N GLN A 119 -22.48 26.18 19.25
CA GLN A 119 -22.34 27.41 20.02
C GLN A 119 -21.01 27.45 20.79
N ASP A 120 -20.62 26.36 21.44
CA ASP A 120 -19.36 26.26 22.21
C ASP A 120 -18.12 26.31 21.31
N LEU A 121 -18.21 25.76 20.09
CA LEU A 121 -17.13 25.85 19.08
C LEU A 121 -16.82 27.30 18.70
N THR A 122 -17.81 28.19 18.72
CA THR A 122 -17.61 29.61 18.36
C THR A 122 -16.89 30.43 19.43
N GLU A 123 -16.60 29.84 20.60
CA GLU A 123 -15.90 30.49 21.72
C GLU A 123 -14.42 30.05 21.86
N CYS A 124 -13.93 29.19 20.95
CA CYS A 124 -12.52 28.76 20.88
C CYS A 124 -11.64 29.72 20.04
N SER A 125 -10.31 29.61 20.15
CA SER A 125 -9.36 30.48 19.44
C SER A 125 -9.14 30.06 17.96
N ASP A 126 -8.82 31.05 17.11
CA ASP A 126 -8.70 30.92 15.64
C ASP A 126 -7.79 29.76 15.16
N LYS A 127 -6.70 29.44 15.88
CA LYS A 127 -5.78 28.33 15.52
C LYS A 127 -6.38 26.93 15.71
N SER A 128 -7.34 26.78 16.63
CA SER A 128 -8.04 25.52 16.83
C SER A 128 -9.10 25.32 15.73
N HIS A 129 -9.57 26.42 15.14
CA HIS A 129 -10.60 26.44 14.09
C HIS A 129 -10.07 26.08 12.71
N GLU A 130 -8.87 26.51 12.33
CA GLU A 130 -8.27 26.14 11.04
C GLU A 130 -8.04 24.61 10.92
N LYS A 131 -7.72 23.96 12.04
CA LYS A 131 -7.64 22.49 12.13
C LYS A 131 -9.01 21.83 12.12
N PHE A 132 -10.02 22.47 12.71
CA PHE A 132 -11.40 21.99 12.66
C PHE A 132 -11.93 22.03 11.24
N GLU A 133 -11.74 23.12 10.47
CA GLU A 133 -12.17 23.19 9.06
C GLU A 133 -11.47 22.13 8.20
N LYS A 134 -10.14 21.98 8.34
CA LYS A 134 -9.37 20.93 7.65
C LYS A 134 -9.82 19.51 8.02
N CYS A 135 -10.28 19.29 9.26
CA CYS A 135 -10.83 18.02 9.70
C CYS A 135 -12.29 17.84 9.26
N PHE A 136 -13.10 18.90 9.24
CA PHE A 136 -14.51 18.84 8.86
C PHE A 136 -14.66 18.45 7.39
N ASP A 137 -13.81 19.02 6.52
CA ASP A 137 -13.81 18.70 5.10
C ASP A 137 -13.19 17.31 4.79
N ALA A 138 -12.25 16.83 5.61
CA ALA A 138 -11.55 15.56 5.40
C ALA A 138 -12.19 14.33 6.08
N ILE A 139 -12.96 14.52 7.17
CA ILE A 139 -13.44 13.40 8.03
C ILE A 139 -14.91 13.06 7.81
N LEU A 140 -15.73 13.99 7.29
CA LEU A 140 -17.17 13.76 7.14
C LEU A 140 -17.50 12.59 6.19
N ILE A 141 -16.69 12.36 5.15
CA ILE A 141 -16.98 11.33 4.14
C ILE A 141 -16.56 9.93 4.64
N ASP A 142 -15.34 9.80 5.13
CA ASP A 142 -14.80 8.48 5.52
C ASP A 142 -15.37 7.94 6.84
N LYS A 143 -15.69 8.80 7.80
CA LYS A 143 -16.09 8.33 9.15
C LYS A 143 -17.59 8.31 9.38
N ALA A 144 -18.38 9.11 8.68
CA ALA A 144 -19.82 9.10 8.91
C ALA A 144 -20.52 7.84 8.38
N LEU A 145 -19.95 7.21 7.34
CA LEU A 145 -20.36 5.87 6.89
C LEU A 145 -20.14 4.80 7.98
N ALA A 146 -19.22 5.03 8.92
CA ALA A 146 -18.92 4.10 10.01
C ALA A 146 -19.78 4.29 11.28
N PHE A 147 -20.49 5.43 11.44
CA PHE A 147 -21.20 5.79 12.68
C PHE A 147 -22.73 5.79 12.57
N GLY A 148 -23.30 4.94 11.71
CA GLY A 148 -24.73 4.88 11.40
C GLY A 148 -25.69 5.15 12.57
N ASP A 149 -26.77 5.90 12.27
CA ASP A 149 -28.03 6.14 13.00
C ASP A 149 -28.02 6.41 14.52
N GLN A 150 -26.87 6.56 15.17
CA GLN A 150 -26.82 6.83 16.60
C GLN A 150 -26.88 8.34 16.84
N GLN A 151 -27.91 8.79 17.58
CA GLN A 151 -28.16 10.18 18.02
C GLN A 151 -26.97 10.91 18.66
N ASN A 152 -25.87 10.19 18.98
CA ASN A 152 -24.66 10.71 19.61
C ASN A 152 -23.42 10.76 18.68
N GLY A 153 -23.55 10.38 17.40
CA GLY A 153 -22.42 10.30 16.46
C GLY A 153 -21.69 11.63 16.24
N PHE A 154 -22.44 12.74 16.19
CA PHE A 154 -21.85 14.08 16.06
C PHE A 154 -21.07 14.51 17.31
N ALA A 155 -21.58 14.18 18.51
CA ALA A 155 -20.87 14.46 19.76
C ALA A 155 -19.58 13.63 19.88
N ALA A 156 -19.60 12.37 19.45
CA ALA A 156 -18.42 11.51 19.38
C ALA A 156 -17.39 12.01 18.36
N MET A 157 -17.85 12.50 17.20
CA MET A 157 -16.99 13.13 16.19
C MET A 157 -16.33 14.40 16.73
N CYS A 158 -17.08 15.29 17.39
CA CYS A 158 -16.52 16.48 18.04
C CYS A 158 -15.51 16.11 19.14
N CYS A 159 -15.78 15.07 19.95
CA CYS A 159 -14.86 14.56 20.96
C CYS A 159 -13.57 13.98 20.36
N ALA A 160 -13.67 13.23 19.27
CA ALA A 160 -12.54 12.60 18.60
C ALA A 160 -11.61 13.63 17.95
N ILE A 161 -12.17 14.72 17.39
CA ILE A 161 -11.39 15.85 16.86
C ILE A 161 -10.60 16.55 17.97
N HIS A 162 -11.11 16.55 19.20
CA HIS A 162 -10.51 17.25 20.34
C HIS A 162 -9.38 16.50 21.07
N ASN A 163 -8.97 15.31 20.61
CA ASN A 163 -8.02 14.39 21.23
C ASN A 163 -6.90 15.05 22.09
N GLY A 164 -7.22 15.35 23.36
CA GLY A 164 -6.28 15.81 24.38
C GLY A 164 -5.76 17.26 24.31
N GLN A 165 -6.29 18.16 23.47
CA GLN A 165 -5.81 19.56 23.51
C GLN A 165 -6.48 20.38 24.62
N GLN A 166 -5.65 20.97 25.47
CA GLN A 166 -6.04 21.99 26.43
C GLN A 166 -6.59 23.22 25.70
N CYS A 167 -7.91 23.32 25.54
CA CYS A 167 -8.59 24.56 25.21
C CYS A 167 -8.57 25.50 26.44
N TYR A 168 -7.37 25.91 26.86
CA TYR A 168 -7.17 26.91 27.90
C TYR A 168 -6.53 28.13 27.26
N SER A 169 -7.34 29.16 27.00
CA SER A 169 -6.83 30.51 27.04
C SER A 169 -6.53 30.85 28.51
N PRO A 170 -5.30 31.25 28.88
CA PRO A 170 -5.00 31.68 30.25
C PRO A 170 -5.72 32.98 30.66
N THR A 171 -6.39 33.66 29.73
CA THR A 171 -7.00 34.98 29.98
C THR A 171 -8.50 34.95 30.21
N ALA A 172 -9.16 33.79 30.13
CA ALA A 172 -10.56 33.67 30.51
C ALA A 172 -10.68 33.60 32.05
N LYS A 173 -10.66 34.77 32.70
CA LYS A 173 -10.98 34.92 34.12
C LYS A 173 -12.24 34.13 34.44
N ALA A 174 -12.10 33.24 35.41
CA ALA A 174 -13.19 32.53 36.07
C ALA A 174 -14.19 33.53 36.69
N GLN A 175 -15.16 34.00 35.92
CA GLN A 175 -16.38 34.61 36.44
C GLN A 175 -17.55 34.25 35.55
N GLY A 176 -18.30 33.23 35.97
CA GLY A 176 -19.62 32.97 35.42
C GLY A 176 -20.51 34.18 35.69
N ARG A 177 -21.02 34.81 34.65
CA ARG A 177 -22.24 35.60 34.75
C ARG A 177 -23.41 34.78 34.21
N ARG A 178 -24.38 34.55 35.10
CA ARG A 178 -25.62 33.77 34.93
C ARG A 178 -25.47 32.25 35.05
N GLY A 179 -25.21 31.77 36.27
CA GLY A 179 -25.74 30.49 36.76
C GLY A 179 -25.48 29.22 35.94
N ARG A 180 -24.42 29.16 35.13
CA ARG A 180 -24.02 27.95 34.40
C ARG A 180 -22.76 27.34 35.04
N PRO A 181 -22.67 26.01 35.16
CA PRO A 181 -21.46 25.36 35.65
C PRO A 181 -20.26 25.71 34.75
N SER A 182 -19.07 25.82 35.33
CA SER A 182 -17.84 25.97 34.54
C SER A 182 -17.71 24.82 33.54
N HIS A 183 -17.08 25.05 32.37
CA HIS A 183 -16.88 24.04 31.32
C HIS A 183 -16.35 22.69 31.88
N ARG A 184 -15.58 22.73 32.97
CA ARG A 184 -15.05 21.55 33.68
C ARG A 184 -16.15 20.62 34.22
N ALA A 185 -17.29 21.15 34.63
CA ALA A 185 -18.40 20.37 35.20
C ALA A 185 -19.32 19.75 34.13
N HIS A 186 -19.38 20.31 32.91
CA HIS A 186 -20.18 19.77 31.81
C HIS A 186 -19.57 18.45 31.28
N TRP A 187 -18.25 18.41 31.13
CA TRP A 187 -17.52 17.24 30.62
C TRP A 187 -17.29 16.15 31.67
N ALA A 188 -17.33 16.49 32.96
CA ALA A 188 -17.27 15.50 34.04
C ALA A 188 -18.46 14.53 34.04
N ARG A 189 -19.65 14.97 33.58
CA ARG A 189 -20.83 14.10 33.45
C ARG A 189 -20.74 13.06 32.32
N PHE A 190 -19.84 13.23 31.36
CA PHE A 190 -19.59 12.23 30.31
C PHE A 190 -18.57 11.15 30.74
N SER A 191 -17.94 11.31 31.91
CA SER A 191 -17.00 10.31 32.45
C SER A 191 -17.69 8.99 32.85
N SER A 192 -18.99 9.00 33.15
CA SER A 192 -19.76 7.79 33.46
C SER A 192 -20.02 6.90 32.24
N PHE A 193 -19.86 7.41 31.02
CA PHE A 193 -19.93 6.62 29.79
C PHE A 193 -18.66 5.78 29.55
N ARG A 194 -17.56 6.03 30.29
CA ARG A 194 -16.34 5.18 30.22
C ARG A 194 -16.56 3.77 30.74
N GLN A 195 -17.54 3.54 31.62
CA GLN A 195 -17.67 2.25 32.31
C GLN A 195 -18.53 1.21 31.57
N SER A 196 -19.55 1.61 30.80
CA SER A 196 -20.37 0.63 30.03
C SER A 196 -19.80 0.27 28.65
N CYS A 197 -18.91 1.10 28.07
CA CYS A 197 -18.15 0.75 26.86
C CYS A 197 -17.01 -0.26 27.11
N SER A 198 -16.81 -0.72 28.35
CA SER A 198 -15.61 -1.49 28.72
C SER A 198 -15.72 -3.00 28.51
N LYS A 199 -16.88 -3.56 28.11
CA LYS A 199 -17.02 -5.02 28.03
C LYS A 199 -17.49 -5.62 26.71
N GLU A 200 -18.14 -4.91 25.80
CA GLU A 200 -18.72 -5.58 24.60
C GLU A 200 -18.54 -4.89 23.25
N ASN A 201 -17.83 -3.76 23.13
CA ASN A 201 -17.48 -3.19 21.81
C ASN A 201 -16.20 -2.36 21.86
N ALA A 202 -15.16 -2.92 22.48
CA ALA A 202 -13.79 -2.44 22.30
C ALA A 202 -13.25 -2.92 20.94
N PHE A 203 -13.80 -2.40 19.82
CA PHE A 203 -13.02 -2.36 18.59
C PHE A 203 -11.93 -1.32 18.85
N GLN A 204 -10.79 -1.83 19.31
CA GLN A 204 -9.61 -1.08 19.66
C GLN A 204 -9.33 -0.03 18.58
N MET A 205 -9.36 1.25 18.95
CA MET A 205 -8.36 2.17 18.42
C MET A 205 -7.02 1.55 18.81
N SER A 206 -6.39 0.81 17.89
CA SER A 206 -5.06 0.28 18.13
C SER A 206 -4.16 1.48 18.41
N SER A 207 -3.64 1.56 19.64
CA SER A 207 -2.27 2.03 19.80
C SER A 207 -1.46 1.38 18.70
N SER A 208 -0.84 2.14 17.80
CA SER A 208 -0.08 1.56 16.68
C SER A 208 0.89 0.51 17.23
N LYS A 209 0.57 -0.79 17.07
CA LYS A 209 1.42 -1.85 17.59
C LYS A 209 2.76 -1.70 16.90
N THR A 210 3.81 -1.48 17.70
CA THR A 210 5.19 -1.51 17.20
C THR A 210 5.49 -2.93 16.79
N LEU A 211 5.91 -3.12 15.53
CA LEU A 211 6.34 -4.41 15.04
C LEU A 211 7.82 -4.59 15.40
N ARG A 212 8.13 -5.62 16.19
CA ARG A 212 9.47 -5.91 16.71
C ARG A 212 10.19 -6.89 15.79
N TRP A 213 11.23 -6.39 15.14
CA TRP A 213 12.02 -7.10 14.15
C TRP A 213 13.27 -7.73 14.76
N ALA A 214 13.62 -8.90 14.24
CA ALA A 214 14.96 -9.43 14.33
C ALA A 214 15.59 -9.54 12.95
N ILE A 215 16.91 -9.42 12.87
CA ILE A 215 17.68 -9.61 11.64
C ILE A 215 18.53 -10.89 11.78
N CYS A 216 18.35 -11.84 10.87
CA CYS A 216 19.27 -12.97 10.71
C CYS A 216 20.26 -12.66 9.58
N GLY A 217 21.54 -12.55 9.94
CA GLY A 217 22.64 -12.16 9.06
C GLY A 217 23.00 -10.68 9.19
N ALA A 218 24.25 -10.38 9.56
CA ALA A 218 24.78 -9.02 9.71
C ALA A 218 25.59 -8.58 8.47
N GLY A 219 25.07 -8.86 7.27
CA GLY A 219 25.71 -8.53 5.99
C GLY A 219 25.26 -7.19 5.40
N ASN A 220 25.79 -6.87 4.22
CA ASN A 220 25.51 -5.60 3.53
C ASN A 220 24.02 -5.38 3.22
N ILE A 221 23.28 -6.44 2.87
CA ILE A 221 21.85 -6.30 2.58
C ILE A 221 21.03 -6.01 3.85
N SER A 222 21.40 -6.63 4.97
CA SER A 222 20.82 -6.34 6.28
C SER A 222 21.15 -4.94 6.78
N HIS A 223 22.33 -4.43 6.43
CA HIS A 223 22.72 -3.06 6.71
C HIS A 223 21.80 -2.08 5.98
N ASP A 224 21.58 -2.29 4.68
CA ASP A 224 20.69 -1.45 3.88
C ASP A 224 19.23 -1.57 4.35
N PHE A 225 18.78 -2.76 4.75
CA PHE A 225 17.47 -2.98 5.38
C PHE A 225 17.32 -2.16 6.67
N ALA A 226 18.32 -2.19 7.56
CA ALA A 226 18.30 -1.43 8.80
C ALA A 226 18.29 0.09 8.54
N LEU A 227 19.06 0.57 7.56
CA LEU A 227 19.00 1.96 7.10
C LEU A 227 17.60 2.32 6.56
N ALA A 228 17.02 1.49 5.69
CA ALA A 228 15.71 1.73 5.11
C ALA A 228 14.61 1.83 6.19
N LEU A 229 14.67 0.97 7.21
CA LEU A 229 13.76 1.00 8.35
C LEU A 229 13.79 2.34 9.10
N THR A 230 14.95 3.01 9.19
CA THR A 230 15.06 4.35 9.82
C THR A 230 14.26 5.45 9.12
N THR A 231 13.86 5.24 7.86
CA THR A 231 13.06 6.20 7.09
C THR A 231 11.55 6.11 7.36
N LEU A 232 11.13 5.08 8.10
CA LEU A 232 9.73 4.85 8.46
C LEU A 232 9.34 5.64 9.72
N PRO A 233 8.03 5.86 9.95
CA PRO A 233 7.56 6.54 11.15
C PRO A 233 8.08 5.89 12.44
N LYS A 234 8.56 6.71 13.37
CA LYS A 234 9.08 6.23 14.66
C LYS A 234 7.97 5.54 15.44
N GLY A 235 8.30 4.40 16.06
CA GLY A 235 7.37 3.62 16.88
C GLY A 235 6.51 2.62 16.10
N GLU A 236 6.56 2.60 14.78
CA GLU A 236 5.84 1.60 13.98
C GLU A 236 6.63 0.30 13.81
N ASN A 237 7.94 0.42 13.57
CA ASN A 237 8.88 -0.69 13.41
C ASN A 237 10.09 -0.46 14.31
N GLN A 238 10.57 -1.52 14.95
CA GLN A 238 11.77 -1.48 15.80
C GLN A 238 12.59 -2.75 15.61
N ILE A 239 13.89 -2.61 15.32
CA ILE A 239 14.82 -3.75 15.33
C ILE A 239 15.27 -3.95 16.77
N ILE A 240 14.94 -5.10 17.36
CA ILE A 240 15.26 -5.42 18.75
C ILE A 240 16.35 -6.49 18.89
N ALA A 241 16.63 -7.24 17.82
CA ALA A 241 17.61 -8.30 17.83
C ALA A 241 18.35 -8.44 16.49
N VAL A 242 19.60 -8.87 16.55
CA VAL A 242 20.38 -9.31 15.39
C VAL A 242 21.11 -10.61 15.72
N ALA A 243 21.15 -11.53 14.75
CA ALA A 243 21.83 -12.81 14.87
C ALA A 243 22.83 -13.02 13.75
N GLY A 244 24.02 -13.53 14.10
CA GLY A 244 25.06 -13.84 13.13
C GLY A 244 26.10 -14.81 13.70
N ARG A 245 26.73 -15.57 12.79
CA ARG A 245 27.71 -16.61 13.17
C ARG A 245 29.00 -16.04 13.77
N GLU A 246 29.39 -14.83 13.36
CA GLU A 246 30.57 -14.14 13.86
C GLU A 246 30.16 -13.08 14.89
N LEU A 247 30.38 -13.38 16.17
CA LEU A 247 29.96 -12.51 17.27
C LEU A 247 30.49 -11.08 17.13
N ALA A 248 31.79 -10.92 16.83
CA ALA A 248 32.41 -9.60 16.70
C ALA A 248 31.73 -8.73 15.62
N LYS A 249 31.52 -9.27 14.40
CA LYS A 249 30.82 -8.56 13.32
C LYS A 249 29.37 -8.25 13.68
N THR A 250 28.70 -9.20 14.34
CA THR A 250 27.30 -9.06 14.73
C THR A 250 27.14 -7.99 15.82
N GLN A 251 28.07 -7.91 16.76
CA GLN A 251 28.11 -6.86 17.78
C GLN A 251 28.36 -5.49 17.16
N THR A 252 29.33 -5.36 16.24
CA THR A 252 29.56 -4.09 15.52
C THR A 252 28.31 -3.61 14.78
N PHE A 253 27.57 -4.53 14.14
CA PHE A 253 26.29 -4.22 13.51
C PHE A 253 25.26 -3.74 14.53
N ALA A 254 25.14 -4.44 15.65
CA ALA A 254 24.20 -4.08 16.72
C ALA A 254 24.49 -2.69 17.31
N ASP A 255 25.76 -2.41 17.61
CA ASP A 255 26.21 -1.13 18.16
C ASP A 255 25.89 0.02 17.20
N LYS A 256 26.12 -0.17 15.89
CA LYS A 256 25.83 0.82 14.85
C LYS A 256 24.36 1.25 14.83
N PHE A 257 23.44 0.30 14.96
CA PHE A 257 22.00 0.54 14.87
C PHE A 257 21.30 0.64 16.23
N GLY A 258 22.04 0.56 17.34
CA GLY A 258 21.49 0.57 18.69
C GLY A 258 20.58 -0.63 18.99
N ILE A 259 20.90 -1.80 18.45
CA ILE A 259 20.10 -3.03 18.60
C ILE A 259 20.45 -3.69 19.94
N PRO A 260 19.49 -3.89 20.86
CA PRO A 260 19.79 -4.28 22.23
C PRO A 260 20.15 -5.76 22.42
N LYS A 261 19.70 -6.66 21.54
CA LYS A 261 19.95 -8.11 21.67
C LYS A 261 20.84 -8.61 20.52
N VAL A 262 21.87 -9.37 20.88
CA VAL A 262 22.79 -10.02 19.93
C VAL A 262 22.78 -11.53 20.17
N TYR A 263 22.53 -12.31 19.12
CA TYR A 263 22.52 -13.76 19.16
C TYR A 263 23.61 -14.35 18.25
N THR A 264 24.15 -15.51 18.64
CA THR A 264 25.12 -16.26 17.82
C THR A 264 24.50 -17.48 17.13
N LYS A 265 23.28 -17.86 17.54
CA LYS A 265 22.48 -18.93 16.94
C LYS A 265 21.15 -18.36 16.45
N TYR A 266 20.66 -18.87 15.32
CA TYR A 266 19.39 -18.42 14.76
C TYR A 266 18.20 -19.00 15.54
N GLU A 267 18.37 -20.14 16.18
CA GLU A 267 17.37 -20.78 17.03
C GLU A 267 16.97 -19.90 18.22
N ASP A 268 17.92 -19.16 18.79
CA ASP A 268 17.66 -18.23 19.89
C ASP A 268 16.71 -17.10 19.46
N VAL A 269 16.78 -16.66 18.19
CA VAL A 269 15.82 -15.70 17.59
C VAL A 269 14.43 -16.33 17.47
N GLY A 270 14.35 -17.61 17.10
CA GLY A 270 13.09 -18.35 17.05
C GLY A 270 12.43 -18.45 18.44
N GLN A 271 13.22 -18.62 19.49
CA GLN A 271 12.72 -18.83 20.86
C GLN A 271 12.38 -17.53 21.60
N ASP A 272 12.96 -16.39 21.21
CA ASP A 272 12.72 -15.11 21.88
C ASP A 272 11.27 -14.61 21.66
N ALA A 273 10.46 -14.64 22.72
CA ALA A 273 9.05 -14.22 22.68
C ALA A 273 8.85 -12.72 22.36
N ASP A 274 9.90 -11.90 22.45
CA ASP A 274 9.80 -10.47 22.09
C ASP A 274 9.87 -10.21 20.59
N ILE A 275 10.27 -11.19 19.79
CA ILE A 275 10.44 -11.03 18.34
C ILE A 275 9.14 -11.38 17.64
N ASP A 276 8.55 -10.42 16.91
CA ASP A 276 7.30 -10.62 16.16
C ASP A 276 7.59 -11.13 14.74
N VAL A 277 8.60 -10.55 14.09
CA VAL A 277 8.95 -10.80 12.69
C VAL A 277 10.46 -10.85 12.52
N VAL A 278 10.92 -11.68 11.59
CA VAL A 278 12.34 -11.85 11.30
C VAL A 278 12.63 -11.54 9.84
N TYR A 279 13.60 -10.65 9.62
CA TYR A 279 14.22 -10.44 8.32
C TYR A 279 15.39 -11.41 8.15
N VAL A 280 15.33 -12.28 7.14
CA VAL A 280 16.38 -13.25 6.81
C VAL A 280 17.22 -12.70 5.66
N GLY A 281 18.32 -12.01 5.98
CA GLY A 281 19.29 -11.45 5.04
C GLY A 281 20.60 -12.25 4.99
N THR A 282 20.49 -13.59 5.10
CA THR A 282 21.65 -14.51 5.07
C THR A 282 22.03 -14.87 3.64
N PHE A 283 22.92 -15.85 3.44
CA PHE A 283 23.15 -16.37 2.09
C PHE A 283 21.99 -17.27 1.66
N ASN A 284 21.63 -17.21 0.38
CA ASN A 284 20.49 -17.92 -0.20
C ASN A 284 20.48 -19.44 0.08
N LEU A 285 21.64 -20.09 0.14
CA LEU A 285 21.77 -21.51 0.48
C LEU A 285 21.25 -21.86 1.89
N THR A 286 21.22 -20.89 2.81
CA THR A 286 20.76 -21.07 4.20
C THR A 286 19.31 -20.65 4.44
N HIS A 287 18.66 -19.98 3.47
CA HIS A 287 17.31 -19.45 3.65
C HIS A 287 16.30 -20.53 4.05
N TYR A 288 16.29 -21.66 3.34
CA TYR A 288 15.31 -22.73 3.57
C TYR A 288 15.27 -23.19 5.03
N GLU A 289 16.42 -23.58 5.60
CA GLU A 289 16.48 -24.09 6.97
C GLU A 289 16.10 -23.02 8.00
N ILE A 290 16.60 -21.79 7.82
CA ILE A 290 16.34 -20.68 8.74
C ILE A 290 14.85 -20.32 8.73
N VAL A 291 14.25 -20.14 7.55
CA VAL A 291 12.83 -19.79 7.41
C VAL A 291 11.95 -20.90 7.97
N LYS A 292 12.23 -22.17 7.65
CA LYS A 292 11.50 -23.31 8.19
C LYS A 292 11.54 -23.36 9.71
N MET A 293 12.73 -23.15 10.31
CA MET A 293 12.90 -23.09 11.76
C MET A 293 12.09 -21.95 12.38
N LEU A 294 12.15 -20.74 11.81
CA LEU A 294 11.46 -19.57 12.32
C LEU A 294 9.93 -19.72 12.27
N LEU A 295 9.40 -20.25 11.16
CA LEU A 295 7.97 -20.54 11.02
C LEU A 295 7.49 -21.58 12.04
N ASN A 296 8.31 -22.60 12.33
CA ASN A 296 7.99 -23.59 13.35
C ASN A 296 7.94 -23.02 14.76
N HIS A 297 8.74 -21.98 15.05
CA HIS A 297 8.66 -21.21 16.28
C HIS A 297 7.58 -20.11 16.25
N GLY A 298 6.76 -20.06 15.20
CA GLY A 298 5.63 -19.13 15.10
C GLY A 298 6.02 -17.68 14.79
N LYS A 299 7.19 -17.45 14.19
CA LYS A 299 7.61 -16.12 13.74
C LYS A 299 7.01 -15.78 12.38
N HIS A 300 6.71 -14.51 12.17
CA HIS A 300 6.53 -13.95 10.83
C HIS A 300 7.91 -13.80 10.16
N VAL A 301 7.97 -13.94 8.83
CA VAL A 301 9.26 -13.93 8.12
C VAL A 301 9.19 -13.10 6.83
N LEU A 302 10.15 -12.19 6.68
CA LEU A 302 10.52 -11.56 5.40
C LEU A 302 11.87 -12.12 5.00
N CYS A 303 11.95 -12.88 3.91
CA CYS A 303 13.16 -13.58 3.50
C CYS A 303 13.73 -12.98 2.23
N GLU A 304 15.05 -12.73 2.21
CA GLU A 304 15.75 -12.28 1.00
C GLU A 304 15.52 -13.23 -0.18
N LYS A 305 15.57 -12.63 -1.37
CA LYS A 305 15.45 -13.37 -2.62
C LYS A 305 16.77 -14.06 -3.00
N PRO A 306 16.74 -15.09 -3.87
CA PRO A 306 15.60 -15.97 -4.04
C PRO A 306 15.31 -16.67 -2.70
N ILE A 307 14.03 -16.88 -2.37
CA ILE A 307 13.65 -17.44 -1.08
C ILE A 307 14.25 -18.83 -0.84
N THR A 308 14.39 -19.64 -1.89
CA THR A 308 15.15 -20.90 -1.85
C THR A 308 15.82 -21.19 -3.21
N LEU A 309 16.75 -22.15 -3.23
CA LEU A 309 17.40 -22.60 -4.46
C LEU A 309 16.60 -23.67 -5.23
N LEU A 310 15.58 -24.27 -4.63
CA LEU A 310 14.91 -25.48 -5.12
C LEU A 310 13.40 -25.35 -5.00
N LEU A 311 12.66 -25.67 -6.08
CA LEU A 311 11.20 -25.54 -6.11
C LEU A 311 10.52 -26.25 -4.93
N ARG A 312 10.93 -27.48 -4.62
CA ARG A 312 10.37 -28.26 -3.49
C ARG A 312 10.49 -27.55 -2.14
N HIS A 313 11.58 -26.82 -1.92
CA HIS A 313 11.80 -26.08 -0.68
C HIS A 313 10.88 -24.85 -0.64
N THR A 314 10.74 -24.14 -1.76
CA THR A 314 9.78 -23.03 -1.87
C THR A 314 8.34 -23.51 -1.62
N GLU A 315 7.93 -24.63 -2.23
CA GLU A 315 6.62 -25.23 -2.02
C GLU A 315 6.36 -25.58 -0.55
N GLU A 316 7.34 -26.18 0.11
CA GLU A 316 7.25 -26.53 1.52
C GLU A 316 7.14 -25.31 2.43
N LEU A 317 7.97 -24.28 2.24
CA LEU A 317 7.95 -23.08 3.11
C LEU A 317 6.61 -22.36 3.05
N PHE A 318 6.05 -22.16 1.85
CA PHE A 318 4.75 -21.51 1.71
C PHE A 318 3.60 -22.38 2.21
N ALA A 319 3.70 -23.72 2.10
CA ALA A 319 2.74 -24.62 2.73
C ALA A 319 2.80 -24.52 4.26
N LEU A 320 4.02 -24.51 4.83
CA LEU A 320 4.26 -24.37 6.26
C LEU A 320 3.73 -23.03 6.80
N ALA A 321 3.97 -21.93 6.09
CA ALA A 321 3.47 -20.61 6.45
C ALA A 321 1.93 -20.58 6.56
N ARG A 322 1.23 -21.20 5.59
CA ARG A 322 -0.23 -21.39 5.63
C ARG A 322 -0.66 -22.23 6.82
N THR A 323 -0.04 -23.39 7.05
CA THR A 323 -0.38 -24.29 8.16
C THR A 323 -0.14 -23.65 9.53
N LYS A 324 0.91 -22.84 9.67
CA LYS A 324 1.26 -22.14 10.92
C LYS A 324 0.51 -20.82 11.10
N ASN A 325 -0.27 -20.39 10.10
CA ASN A 325 -0.90 -19.08 10.03
C ASN A 325 0.10 -17.94 10.31
N ARG A 326 1.24 -17.98 9.61
CA ARG A 326 2.30 -16.97 9.73
C ARG A 326 2.57 -16.32 8.40
N PHE A 327 2.65 -15.00 8.43
CA PHE A 327 3.19 -14.19 7.35
C PHE A 327 4.53 -14.69 6.86
N LEU A 328 4.63 -14.95 5.56
CA LEU A 328 5.87 -15.22 4.84
C LEU A 328 5.90 -14.40 3.55
N LEU A 329 6.98 -13.65 3.35
CA LEU A 329 7.19 -12.89 2.12
C LEU A 329 8.60 -13.15 1.57
N GLU A 330 8.69 -13.48 0.29
CA GLU A 330 9.93 -13.37 -0.49
C GLU A 330 10.17 -11.88 -0.80
N ALA A 331 11.34 -11.36 -0.43
CA ALA A 331 11.73 -9.95 -0.56
C ALA A 331 12.04 -9.56 -2.02
N CYS A 332 11.04 -9.73 -2.90
CA CYS A 332 11.07 -9.20 -4.26
C CYS A 332 10.76 -7.69 -4.24
N TRP A 333 11.59 -6.94 -3.53
CA TRP A 333 11.44 -5.53 -3.16
C TRP A 333 11.01 -4.60 -4.30
N SER A 334 11.43 -4.86 -5.55
CA SER A 334 11.02 -4.11 -6.75
C SER A 334 9.51 -3.91 -6.83
N ARG A 335 8.73 -4.94 -6.47
CA ARG A 335 7.26 -4.97 -6.55
C ARG A 335 6.57 -3.91 -5.69
N PHE A 336 7.28 -3.42 -4.67
CA PHE A 336 6.78 -2.51 -3.65
C PHE A 336 7.14 -1.05 -3.95
N PHE A 337 8.03 -0.78 -4.90
CA PHE A 337 8.35 0.60 -5.29
C PHE A 337 7.11 1.32 -5.85
N PRO A 338 6.88 2.59 -5.52
CA PRO A 338 5.79 3.38 -6.09
C PRO A 338 5.78 3.40 -7.63
N ALA A 339 6.96 3.39 -8.26
CA ALA A 339 7.08 3.29 -9.72
C ALA A 339 6.47 1.98 -10.28
N TYR A 340 6.62 0.84 -9.57
CA TYR A 340 5.96 -0.41 -9.93
C TYR A 340 4.45 -0.37 -9.65
N GLY A 341 4.02 0.34 -8.61
CA GLY A 341 2.61 0.63 -8.35
C GLY A 341 1.97 1.39 -9.50
N ALA A 342 2.54 2.54 -9.87
CA ALA A 342 2.09 3.34 -11.00
C ALA A 342 2.17 2.57 -12.32
N PHE A 343 3.21 1.74 -12.52
CA PHE A 343 3.31 0.90 -13.71
C PHE A 343 2.12 -0.06 -13.82
N ARG A 344 1.70 -0.70 -12.73
CA ARG A 344 0.50 -1.56 -12.71
C ARG A 344 -0.76 -0.78 -13.05
N GLU A 345 -0.90 0.41 -12.49
CA GLU A 345 -2.05 1.29 -12.73
C GLU A 345 -2.12 1.74 -14.19
N GLU A 346 -1.00 2.16 -14.79
CA GLU A 346 -0.94 2.52 -16.20
C GLU A 346 -1.21 1.32 -17.11
N LEU A 347 -0.61 0.16 -16.82
CA LEU A 347 -0.81 -1.06 -17.61
C LEU A 347 -2.27 -1.53 -17.56
N ALA A 348 -2.98 -1.30 -16.45
CA ALA A 348 -4.38 -1.68 -16.29
C ALA A 348 -5.35 -0.84 -17.16
N LYS A 349 -4.93 0.33 -17.67
CA LYS A 349 -5.73 1.20 -18.56
C LYS A 349 -5.78 0.62 -19.98
N LYS A 350 -6.40 -0.55 -20.14
CA LYS A 350 -6.42 -1.33 -21.39
C LYS A 350 -6.95 -0.57 -22.61
N GLU A 351 -7.92 0.32 -22.42
CA GLU A 351 -8.45 1.15 -23.51
C GLU A 351 -7.40 2.12 -24.05
N PHE A 352 -6.49 2.58 -23.19
CA PHE A 352 -5.39 3.45 -23.57
C PHE A 352 -4.16 2.65 -24.02
N MET A 353 -3.68 1.70 -23.21
CA MET A 353 -2.43 0.98 -23.49
C MET A 353 -2.57 -0.09 -24.56
N GLY A 354 -3.73 -0.73 -24.71
CA GLY A 354 -3.88 -1.97 -25.47
C GLY A 354 -3.34 -3.19 -24.72
N LYS A 355 -3.13 -4.30 -25.43
CA LYS A 355 -2.60 -5.55 -24.87
C LYS A 355 -1.08 -5.59 -24.95
N PRO A 356 -0.37 -6.07 -23.92
CA PRO A 356 1.07 -6.35 -24.00
C PRO A 356 1.38 -7.31 -25.15
N LYS A 357 2.42 -7.00 -25.93
CA LYS A 357 2.92 -7.85 -27.03
C LYS A 357 4.36 -8.27 -26.83
N LEU A 358 5.20 -7.36 -26.36
CA LEU A 358 6.61 -7.63 -26.13
C LEU A 358 7.01 -7.02 -24.80
N VAL A 359 7.62 -7.84 -23.94
CA VAL A 359 8.34 -7.41 -22.77
C VAL A 359 9.82 -7.57 -23.06
N THR A 360 10.61 -6.54 -22.80
CA THR A 360 12.07 -6.64 -22.77
C THR A 360 12.55 -6.23 -21.38
N ALA A 361 13.38 -7.04 -20.74
CA ALA A 361 13.99 -6.66 -19.47
C ALA A 361 15.39 -7.26 -19.38
N GLN A 362 16.34 -6.44 -18.97
CA GLN A 362 17.72 -6.87 -18.87
C GLN A 362 18.38 -6.36 -17.61
N PHE A 363 19.15 -7.24 -16.97
CA PHE A 363 19.90 -6.93 -15.76
C PHE A 363 21.33 -7.42 -15.93
N GLY A 364 22.25 -6.48 -16.10
CA GLY A 364 23.66 -6.78 -16.26
C GLY A 364 24.60 -5.93 -15.42
N LEU A 365 25.45 -6.61 -14.65
CA LEU A 365 26.51 -6.02 -13.85
C LEU A 365 27.83 -6.77 -14.12
N ASN A 366 28.98 -6.10 -13.95
CA ASN A 366 30.27 -6.76 -13.98
C ASN A 366 30.70 -7.18 -12.56
N ILE A 367 30.20 -8.32 -12.11
CA ILE A 367 30.32 -8.84 -10.74
C ILE A 367 30.73 -10.33 -10.68
N SER A 368 31.18 -10.89 -11.79
CA SER A 368 31.67 -12.28 -11.89
C SER A 368 32.91 -12.55 -11.04
N HIS A 369 33.61 -11.51 -10.59
CA HIS A 369 34.75 -11.62 -9.67
C HIS A 369 34.32 -11.91 -8.22
N ILE A 370 33.04 -11.75 -7.87
CA ILE A 370 32.54 -12.03 -6.52
C ILE A 370 32.41 -13.56 -6.34
N PRO A 371 33.14 -14.19 -5.39
CA PRO A 371 33.19 -15.65 -5.27
C PRO A 371 31.83 -16.32 -5.11
N ARG A 372 30.92 -15.69 -4.34
CA ARG A 372 29.54 -16.16 -4.14
C ARG A 372 28.77 -16.30 -5.45
N LEU A 373 29.00 -15.40 -6.39
CA LEU A 373 28.30 -15.38 -7.68
C LEU A 373 28.89 -16.34 -8.69
N ALA A 374 30.19 -16.62 -8.60
CA ALA A 374 30.92 -17.43 -9.57
C ALA A 374 31.01 -18.92 -9.19
N ASN A 375 30.40 -19.36 -8.09
CA ASN A 375 30.41 -20.77 -7.65
C ASN A 375 28.98 -21.30 -7.40
N LEU A 376 28.65 -22.46 -7.99
CA LEU A 376 27.39 -23.17 -7.78
C LEU A 376 27.23 -23.59 -6.32
N GLU A 377 28.30 -24.01 -5.65
CA GLU A 377 28.28 -24.42 -4.23
C GLU A 377 27.88 -23.28 -3.28
N GLN A 378 27.99 -22.03 -3.74
CA GLN A 378 27.59 -20.84 -2.99
C GLN A 378 26.21 -20.30 -3.44
N GLY A 379 25.47 -21.06 -4.24
CA GLY A 379 24.18 -20.65 -4.79
C GLY A 379 24.26 -19.50 -5.79
N GLY A 380 25.41 -19.34 -6.46
CA GLY A 380 25.66 -18.28 -7.43
C GLY A 380 25.03 -18.55 -8.81
N GLY A 381 25.09 -17.55 -9.68
CA GLY A 381 24.55 -17.61 -11.05
C GLY A 381 23.78 -16.36 -11.45
N SER A 382 23.87 -15.99 -12.73
CA SER A 382 23.15 -14.82 -13.25
C SER A 382 21.64 -14.98 -13.09
N LEU A 383 21.11 -16.19 -13.26
CA LEU A 383 19.71 -16.54 -13.09
C LEU A 383 19.22 -16.23 -11.68
N MET A 384 19.89 -16.80 -10.67
CA MET A 384 19.46 -16.72 -9.27
C MET A 384 19.63 -15.31 -8.70
N ASP A 385 20.64 -14.57 -9.15
CA ASP A 385 20.94 -13.25 -8.59
C ASP A 385 20.24 -12.09 -9.33
N LEU A 386 20.22 -12.15 -10.66
CA LEU A 386 19.74 -11.06 -11.53
C LEU A 386 18.51 -11.47 -12.35
N GLY A 387 18.49 -12.70 -12.88
CA GLY A 387 17.44 -13.21 -13.77
C GLY A 387 16.06 -13.24 -13.13
N ILE A 388 15.97 -13.49 -11.82
CA ILE A 388 14.70 -13.42 -11.06
C ILE A 388 14.00 -12.05 -11.18
N TYR A 389 14.75 -10.94 -11.30
CA TYR A 389 14.16 -9.61 -11.50
C TYR A 389 13.55 -9.44 -12.88
N ASN A 390 14.15 -10.06 -13.90
CA ASN A 390 13.60 -10.06 -15.24
C ASN A 390 12.32 -10.90 -15.29
N ILE A 391 12.33 -12.09 -14.65
CA ILE A 391 11.20 -13.01 -14.65
C ILE A 391 10.01 -12.43 -13.87
N GLN A 392 10.22 -11.88 -12.66
CA GLN A 392 9.15 -11.26 -11.88
C GLN A 392 8.51 -10.06 -12.60
N PHE A 393 9.28 -9.34 -13.42
CA PHE A 393 8.75 -8.24 -14.23
C PHE A 393 7.87 -8.77 -15.34
N ALA A 394 8.30 -9.79 -16.09
CA ALA A 394 7.43 -10.43 -17.07
C ALA A 394 6.15 -10.98 -16.44
N MET A 395 6.25 -11.61 -15.25
CA MET A 395 5.09 -12.07 -14.49
C MET A 395 4.14 -10.93 -14.12
N LEU A 396 4.66 -9.76 -13.74
CA LEU A 396 3.84 -8.58 -13.48
C LEU A 396 2.97 -8.21 -14.67
N VAL A 397 3.56 -8.22 -15.86
CA VAL A 397 2.94 -7.75 -17.11
C VAL A 397 1.87 -8.73 -17.59
N PHE A 398 2.17 -10.02 -17.52
CA PHE A 398 1.28 -11.09 -17.97
C PHE A 398 0.40 -11.66 -16.84
N GLY A 399 0.23 -10.93 -15.73
CA GLY A 399 -0.72 -11.28 -14.67
C GLY A 399 -0.43 -12.62 -13.98
N ASN A 400 0.84 -12.95 -13.77
CA ASN A 400 1.33 -14.20 -13.16
C ASN A 400 0.91 -15.49 -13.89
N GLU A 401 0.51 -15.39 -15.16
CA GLU A 401 0.30 -16.55 -16.02
C GLU A 401 1.61 -17.35 -16.15
N MET A 402 1.52 -18.69 -16.12
CA MET A 402 2.66 -19.54 -16.46
C MET A 402 2.92 -19.50 -17.97
N PRO A 403 4.15 -19.26 -18.43
CA PRO A 403 4.50 -19.34 -19.85
C PRO A 403 4.13 -20.71 -20.44
N GLU A 404 3.53 -20.72 -21.63
CA GLU A 404 3.26 -21.95 -22.39
C GLU A 404 4.55 -22.54 -22.97
N GLU A 405 5.53 -21.68 -23.25
CA GLU A 405 6.83 -22.06 -23.80
C GLU A 405 7.94 -21.25 -23.11
N ILE A 406 9.04 -21.93 -22.81
CA ILE A 406 10.26 -21.36 -22.24
C ILE A 406 11.41 -21.83 -23.11
N VAL A 407 12.12 -20.89 -23.74
CA VAL A 407 13.34 -21.15 -24.50
C VAL A 407 14.48 -20.39 -23.83
N THR A 408 15.56 -21.09 -23.48
CA THR A 408 16.70 -20.47 -22.81
C THR A 408 18.03 -21.02 -23.30
N SER A 409 19.07 -20.18 -23.19
CA SER A 409 20.47 -20.57 -23.42
C SER A 409 21.37 -19.72 -22.52
N CYS A 410 22.53 -20.27 -22.14
CA CYS A 410 23.47 -19.55 -21.29
C CYS A 410 24.93 -19.78 -21.69
N VAL A 411 25.77 -18.82 -21.34
CA VAL A 411 27.23 -18.99 -21.24
C VAL A 411 27.55 -19.33 -19.79
N LYS A 412 28.33 -20.40 -19.59
CA LYS A 412 28.79 -20.82 -18.27
C LYS A 412 30.27 -20.48 -18.05
N ASN A 413 30.67 -20.29 -16.80
CA ASN A 413 32.09 -20.28 -16.43
C ASN A 413 32.64 -21.71 -16.27
N GLU A 414 33.93 -21.82 -15.96
CA GLU A 414 34.63 -23.09 -15.70
C GLU A 414 34.04 -23.92 -14.54
N LYS A 415 33.30 -23.28 -13.63
CA LYS A 415 32.63 -23.91 -12.48
C LYS A 415 31.17 -24.28 -12.76
N GLY A 416 30.74 -24.19 -14.03
CA GLY A 416 29.39 -24.56 -14.45
C GLY A 416 28.30 -23.54 -14.09
N VAL A 417 28.66 -22.38 -13.54
CA VAL A 417 27.71 -21.30 -13.22
C VAL A 417 27.34 -20.53 -14.47
N ASP A 418 26.06 -20.21 -14.65
CA ASP A 418 25.60 -19.32 -15.72
C ASP A 418 26.08 -17.88 -15.47
N VAL A 419 26.92 -17.35 -16.37
CA VAL A 419 27.43 -15.97 -16.31
C VAL A 419 26.66 -15.02 -17.20
N THR A 420 26.01 -15.53 -18.24
CA THR A 420 25.13 -14.80 -19.14
C THR A 420 24.00 -15.73 -19.53
N LEU A 421 22.76 -15.29 -19.35
CA LEU A 421 21.56 -16.05 -19.65
C LEU A 421 20.66 -15.23 -20.58
N GLY A 422 20.20 -15.87 -21.65
CA GLY A 422 19.10 -15.40 -22.49
C GLY A 422 17.87 -16.27 -22.27
N LEU A 423 16.70 -15.64 -22.22
CA LEU A 423 15.42 -16.31 -21.93
C LEU A 423 14.30 -15.69 -22.76
N ILE A 424 13.51 -16.53 -23.41
CA ILE A 424 12.28 -16.19 -24.11
C ILE A 424 11.11 -16.90 -23.43
N LEU A 425 10.12 -16.15 -22.97
CA LEU A 425 8.88 -16.66 -22.38
C LEU A 425 7.71 -16.33 -23.30
N LYS A 426 6.97 -17.33 -23.74
CA LYS A 426 5.76 -17.14 -24.56
C LYS A 426 4.52 -17.41 -23.72
N TYR A 427 3.52 -16.53 -23.82
CA TYR A 427 2.31 -16.60 -23.01
C TYR A 427 1.09 -16.92 -23.86
N LYS A 428 0.16 -17.72 -23.31
CA LYS A 428 -1.07 -18.13 -24.00
C LYS A 428 -2.05 -16.97 -24.13
N SER A 429 -2.06 -16.03 -23.17
CA SER A 429 -2.79 -14.76 -23.30
C SER A 429 -2.30 -13.89 -24.48
N GLY A 430 -1.15 -14.24 -25.05
CA GLY A 430 -0.48 -13.57 -26.15
C GLY A 430 0.71 -12.75 -25.68
N GLY A 431 1.69 -12.60 -26.56
CA GLY A 431 2.90 -11.83 -26.31
C GLY A 431 4.10 -12.69 -25.88
N ILE A 432 5.26 -12.05 -25.90
CA ILE A 432 6.56 -12.67 -25.63
C ILE A 432 7.34 -11.79 -24.64
N ALA A 433 8.06 -12.39 -23.70
CA ALA A 433 9.09 -11.72 -22.92
C ALA A 433 10.49 -12.15 -23.41
N GLN A 434 11.34 -11.18 -23.71
CA GLN A 434 12.76 -11.36 -24.03
C GLN A 434 13.59 -10.83 -22.85
N LEU A 435 14.29 -11.73 -22.16
CA LEU A 435 14.92 -11.46 -20.88
C LEU A 435 16.40 -11.81 -20.93
N THR A 436 17.25 -10.96 -20.37
CA THR A 436 18.70 -11.17 -20.34
C THR A 436 19.27 -10.88 -18.95
N SER A 437 20.01 -11.82 -18.37
CA SER A 437 20.82 -11.58 -17.16
C SER A 437 22.29 -11.83 -17.42
N ILE A 438 23.15 -10.98 -16.88
CA ILE A 438 24.60 -11.09 -17.08
C ILE A 438 25.38 -10.59 -15.84
N ILE A 439 26.31 -11.42 -15.35
CA ILE A 439 27.20 -11.06 -14.24
C ILE A 439 28.63 -10.75 -14.72
N SER A 440 28.93 -10.91 -16.00
CA SER A 440 30.26 -10.67 -16.60
C SER A 440 30.42 -9.29 -17.26
N ALA A 441 29.34 -8.53 -17.44
CA ALA A 441 29.38 -7.22 -18.09
C ALA A 441 28.26 -6.30 -17.57
N ARG A 442 28.55 -5.00 -17.52
CA ARG A 442 27.55 -3.98 -17.21
C ARG A 442 26.77 -3.63 -18.49
N ILE A 443 25.45 -3.65 -18.41
CA ILE A 443 24.56 -3.23 -19.51
C ILE A 443 23.57 -2.18 -19.01
N LYS A 444 22.92 -1.47 -19.95
CA LYS A 444 21.82 -0.57 -19.64
C LYS A 444 20.63 -1.38 -19.12
N SER A 445 20.51 -1.49 -17.81
CA SER A 445 19.55 -2.40 -17.20
C SER A 445 18.19 -1.71 -17.00
N GLU A 446 17.35 -1.79 -18.02
CA GLU A 446 16.00 -1.24 -18.09
C GLU A 446 14.97 -2.32 -18.41
N ALA A 447 13.70 -2.02 -18.16
CA ALA A 447 12.59 -2.90 -18.50
C ALA A 447 11.49 -2.12 -19.24
N VAL A 448 11.05 -2.67 -20.38
CA VAL A 448 10.12 -2.02 -21.31
C VAL A 448 9.01 -3.00 -21.68
N VAL A 449 7.78 -2.50 -21.72
CA VAL A 449 6.63 -3.21 -22.28
C VAL A 449 6.11 -2.45 -23.49
N TYR A 450 5.92 -3.16 -24.60
CA TYR A 450 5.30 -2.66 -25.82
C TYR A 450 3.91 -3.26 -25.96
N CYS A 451 2.92 -2.41 -26.21
CA CYS A 451 1.52 -2.78 -26.34
C CYS A 451 0.98 -2.46 -27.75
N ASP A 452 -0.04 -3.20 -28.20
CA ASP A 452 -0.61 -3.09 -29.55
C ASP A 452 -1.49 -1.87 -29.83
N ASN A 453 -1.63 -0.96 -28.85
CA ASN A 453 -2.40 0.29 -28.96
C ASN A 453 -3.76 0.13 -29.68
N ASN A 454 -4.44 -1.01 -29.48
CA ASN A 454 -5.74 -1.33 -30.08
C ASN A 454 -5.79 -1.17 -31.62
N GLY A 455 -4.70 -1.48 -32.33
CA GLY A 455 -4.65 -1.47 -33.80
C GLY A 455 -4.26 -0.13 -34.43
N GLN A 456 -3.85 0.85 -33.64
CA GLN A 456 -3.23 2.08 -34.14
C GLN A 456 -1.75 1.86 -34.51
N PHE A 457 -1.22 2.69 -35.41
CA PHE A 457 0.16 2.55 -35.93
C PHE A 457 1.24 2.81 -34.87
N ASP A 458 1.02 3.71 -33.92
CA ASP A 458 2.01 4.04 -32.89
C ASP A 458 1.99 3.02 -31.76
N ILE A 459 3.15 2.38 -31.53
CA ILE A 459 3.35 1.47 -30.40
C ILE A 459 3.43 2.28 -29.10
N LYS A 460 2.55 1.97 -28.15
CA LYS A 460 2.64 2.51 -26.79
C LYS A 460 3.58 1.66 -25.95
N SER A 461 4.40 2.32 -25.14
CA SER A 461 5.30 1.64 -24.23
C SER A 461 5.28 2.21 -22.82
N LEU A 462 5.56 1.35 -21.85
CA LEU A 462 5.88 1.71 -20.48
C LEU A 462 7.32 1.28 -20.21
N THR A 463 8.13 2.19 -19.70
CA THR A 463 9.55 1.91 -19.39
C THR A 463 9.84 2.19 -17.92
N LEU A 464 10.39 1.19 -17.25
CA LEU A 464 11.08 1.33 -15.97
C LEU A 464 12.58 1.50 -16.28
N PRO A 465 13.11 2.74 -16.19
CA PRO A 465 14.49 3.02 -16.57
C PRO A 465 15.47 2.46 -15.53
N TYR A 466 16.77 2.53 -15.87
CA TYR A 466 17.84 2.08 -14.99
C TYR A 466 17.83 2.82 -13.63
N PRO A 467 18.02 2.09 -12.51
CA PRO A 467 18.03 0.63 -12.38
C PRO A 467 16.59 0.07 -12.25
N PHE A 468 16.09 -0.69 -13.22
CA PHE A 468 14.66 -1.08 -13.22
C PHE A 468 14.23 -1.90 -12.00
N TRP A 469 15.15 -2.61 -11.34
CA TRP A 469 14.85 -3.40 -10.13
C TRP A 469 14.64 -2.53 -8.87
N SER A 470 15.01 -1.25 -8.90
CA SER A 470 14.81 -0.31 -7.79
C SER A 470 14.53 1.10 -8.28
N THR A 471 13.85 1.22 -9.42
CA THR A 471 13.66 2.50 -10.11
C THR A 471 12.71 3.43 -9.37
N THR A 472 13.00 4.71 -9.47
CA THR A 472 12.19 5.82 -8.95
C THR A 472 11.43 6.55 -10.04
N GLU A 473 11.42 6.01 -11.26
CA GLU A 473 10.81 6.65 -12.41
C GLU A 473 9.96 5.65 -13.20
N LEU A 474 8.94 6.18 -13.85
CA LEU A 474 8.15 5.48 -14.86
C LEU A 474 8.00 6.40 -16.07
N ILE A 475 8.50 5.96 -17.22
CA ILE A 475 8.29 6.66 -18.49
C ILE A 475 7.05 6.07 -19.14
N THR A 476 6.05 6.92 -19.38
CA THR A 476 4.76 6.59 -19.99
C THR A 476 4.64 7.25 -21.36
N PRO A 477 3.65 6.87 -22.20
CA PRO A 477 3.38 7.57 -23.45
C PRO A 477 3.05 9.06 -23.26
N THR A 478 2.62 9.47 -22.06
CA THR A 478 2.20 10.85 -21.74
C THR A 478 3.25 11.64 -20.98
N GLY A 479 4.40 11.05 -20.64
CA GLY A 479 5.47 11.70 -19.90
C GLY A 479 6.09 10.83 -18.80
N THR A 480 7.00 11.42 -18.03
CA THR A 480 7.73 10.72 -16.96
C THR A 480 7.11 11.03 -15.60
N LEU A 481 6.84 10.00 -14.82
CA LEU A 481 6.48 10.08 -13.41
C LEU A 481 7.72 9.81 -12.56
N THR A 482 7.94 10.61 -11.51
CA THR A 482 9.09 10.48 -10.61
C THR A 482 8.62 10.30 -9.17
N PHE A 483 9.25 9.35 -8.47
CA PHE A 483 8.92 8.89 -7.13
C PHE A 483 10.17 9.01 -6.25
N PRO A 484 10.43 10.20 -5.68
CA PRO A 484 11.65 10.44 -4.92
C PRO A 484 11.72 9.53 -3.68
N LEU A 485 12.91 9.02 -3.41
CA LEU A 485 13.20 8.25 -2.21
C LEU A 485 13.41 9.19 -1.01
N PRO A 486 13.10 8.73 0.22
CA PRO A 486 13.41 9.52 1.39
C PRO A 486 14.92 9.74 1.53
N PRO A 487 15.33 10.84 2.18
CA PRO A 487 16.73 11.06 2.50
C PRO A 487 17.22 10.02 3.52
N LEU A 488 18.49 9.65 3.41
CA LEU A 488 19.22 8.87 4.41
C LEU A 488 20.42 9.67 4.91
N ALA A 489 20.80 9.43 6.17
CA ALA A 489 22.02 9.99 6.74
C ALA A 489 23.29 9.33 6.18
N GLU A 490 23.18 8.10 5.70
CA GLU A 490 24.28 7.30 5.15
C GLU A 490 23.90 6.73 3.78
N LYS A 491 24.91 6.55 2.92
CA LYS A 491 24.73 5.90 1.62
C LYS A 491 24.52 4.39 1.79
N THR A 492 23.57 3.85 1.03
CA THR A 492 23.33 2.40 0.94
C THR A 492 24.42 1.69 0.12
N THR A 493 24.62 0.41 0.41
CA THR A 493 25.54 -0.44 -0.34
C THR A 493 25.03 -0.70 -1.74
N TYR A 494 23.73 -0.97 -1.87
CA TYR A 494 23.07 -1.25 -3.14
C TYR A 494 22.28 -0.03 -3.64
N PRO A 495 22.18 0.18 -4.97
CA PRO A 495 21.44 1.32 -5.52
C PRO A 495 20.00 1.37 -5.00
N ASN A 496 19.63 2.53 -4.46
CA ASN A 496 18.29 2.81 -3.94
C ASN A 496 17.87 1.90 -2.77
N GLY A 497 18.82 1.41 -1.96
CA GLY A 497 18.56 0.55 -0.80
C GLY A 497 17.48 1.07 0.17
N GLN A 498 17.31 2.40 0.29
CA GLN A 498 16.23 3.00 1.09
C GLN A 498 14.83 2.63 0.63
N GLY A 499 14.67 2.14 -0.61
CA GLY A 499 13.42 1.63 -1.14
C GLY A 499 12.95 0.32 -0.47
N MET A 500 13.81 -0.40 0.26
CA MET A 500 13.38 -1.54 1.09
C MET A 500 12.33 -1.14 2.14
N ARG A 501 12.20 0.17 2.44
CA ARG A 501 11.13 0.68 3.31
C ARG A 501 9.73 0.26 2.85
N TYR A 502 9.52 0.08 1.54
CA TYR A 502 8.20 -0.17 0.98
C TYR A 502 7.75 -1.62 1.27
N GLU A 503 8.66 -2.59 1.20
CA GLU A 503 8.37 -3.98 1.59
C GLU A 503 8.30 -4.15 3.11
N ILE A 504 9.05 -3.35 3.89
CA ILE A 504 8.94 -3.30 5.36
C ILE A 504 7.55 -2.80 5.76
N ASP A 505 7.09 -1.70 5.15
CA ASP A 505 5.76 -1.15 5.40
C ASP A 505 4.66 -2.13 4.98
N ALA A 506 4.78 -2.75 3.81
CA ALA A 506 3.84 -3.77 3.36
C ALA A 506 3.80 -4.97 4.30
N THR A 507 4.96 -5.45 4.77
CA THR A 507 5.05 -6.53 5.76
C THR A 507 4.31 -6.16 7.04
N ARG A 508 4.56 -4.96 7.58
CA ARG A 508 3.89 -4.49 8.79
C ARG A 508 2.38 -4.42 8.60
N ARG A 509 1.95 -3.79 7.51
CA ARG A 509 0.54 -3.59 7.19
C ARG A 509 -0.20 -4.93 7.07
N SER A 510 0.37 -5.91 6.37
CA SER A 510 -0.21 -7.24 6.22
C SER A 510 -0.25 -8.03 7.53
N ILE A 511 0.83 -8.03 8.32
CA ILE A 511 0.85 -8.69 9.63
C ILE A 511 -0.21 -8.11 10.58
N LEU A 512 -0.35 -6.77 10.62
CA LEU A 512 -1.33 -6.12 11.48
C LEU A 512 -2.77 -6.34 11.00
N ALA A 513 -2.98 -6.57 9.70
CA ALA A 513 -4.27 -6.98 9.14
C ALA A 513 -4.58 -8.48 9.37
N GLY A 514 -3.66 -9.25 9.96
CA GLY A 514 -3.80 -10.69 10.14
C GLY A 514 -3.62 -11.50 8.85
N GLU A 515 -3.01 -10.89 7.83
CA GLU A 515 -2.71 -11.53 6.54
C GLU A 515 -1.43 -12.39 6.65
N ILE A 516 -1.36 -13.43 5.83
CA ILE A 516 -0.19 -14.33 5.76
C ILE A 516 0.75 -14.00 4.58
N GLU A 517 0.42 -13.03 3.74
CA GLU A 517 1.18 -12.65 2.56
C GLU A 517 0.92 -11.18 2.23
N ALA A 518 1.76 -10.57 1.39
CA ALA A 518 1.54 -9.22 0.88
C ALA A 518 0.92 -9.27 -0.52
N LYS A 519 -0.04 -8.38 -0.79
CA LYS A 519 -0.77 -8.33 -2.07
C LYS A 519 0.11 -7.97 -3.28
N GLU A 520 1.20 -7.25 -3.05
CA GLU A 520 2.11 -6.78 -4.11
C GLU A 520 2.98 -7.92 -4.68
N PHE A 521 3.24 -8.95 -3.85
CA PHE A 521 3.95 -10.17 -4.23
C PHE A 521 3.47 -11.34 -3.36
N SER A 522 2.51 -12.10 -3.89
CA SER A 522 1.83 -13.17 -3.16
C SER A 522 2.68 -14.44 -3.00
N HIS A 523 2.25 -15.36 -2.14
CA HIS A 523 2.74 -16.74 -2.08
C HIS A 523 2.66 -17.41 -3.46
N GLN A 524 1.57 -17.18 -4.19
CA GLN A 524 1.39 -17.74 -5.53
C GLN A 524 2.40 -17.13 -6.52
N ASP A 525 2.73 -15.84 -6.39
CA ASP A 525 3.74 -15.18 -7.22
C ASP A 525 5.10 -15.84 -6.99
N SER A 526 5.50 -16.00 -5.73
CA SER A 526 6.76 -16.67 -5.36
C SER A 526 6.84 -18.11 -5.89
N LEU A 527 5.73 -18.85 -5.81
CA LEU A 527 5.64 -20.21 -6.36
C LEU A 527 5.74 -20.23 -7.89
N THR A 528 5.06 -19.32 -8.57
CA THR A 528 5.13 -19.17 -10.04
C THR A 528 6.54 -18.82 -10.48
N LEU A 529 7.20 -17.86 -9.80
CA LEU A 529 8.60 -17.50 -10.04
C LEU A 529 9.50 -18.72 -9.89
N ALA A 530 9.39 -19.44 -8.78
CA ALA A 530 10.18 -20.65 -8.52
C ALA A 530 9.94 -21.74 -9.58
N ARG A 531 8.72 -21.93 -10.06
CA ARG A 531 8.40 -22.90 -11.14
C ARG A 531 9.06 -22.51 -12.46
N ILE A 532 9.06 -21.23 -12.82
CA ILE A 532 9.73 -20.75 -14.04
C ILE A 532 11.24 -20.95 -13.90
N VAL A 533 11.83 -20.50 -12.79
CA VAL A 533 13.27 -20.65 -12.51
C VAL A 533 13.69 -22.12 -12.53
N ASP A 534 12.88 -23.03 -11.97
CA ASP A 534 13.18 -24.46 -11.97
C ASP A 534 13.20 -25.06 -13.38
N LYS A 535 12.24 -24.71 -14.23
CA LYS A 535 12.25 -25.10 -15.65
C LYS A 535 13.48 -24.56 -16.39
N VAL A 536 13.87 -23.30 -16.13
CA VAL A 536 15.07 -22.70 -16.73
C VAL A 536 16.32 -23.46 -16.31
N LYS A 537 16.50 -23.70 -15.00
CA LYS A 537 17.62 -24.49 -14.45
C LYS A 537 17.73 -25.87 -15.11
N GLN A 538 16.61 -26.58 -15.28
CA GLN A 538 16.58 -27.89 -15.94
C GLN A 538 17.08 -27.81 -17.39
N GLN A 539 16.61 -26.81 -18.17
CA GLN A 539 17.05 -26.64 -19.56
C GLN A 539 18.53 -26.29 -19.70
N ILE A 540 19.07 -25.47 -18.79
CA ILE A 540 20.49 -25.10 -18.81
C ILE A 540 21.39 -26.08 -18.06
N GLY A 541 20.85 -27.19 -17.53
CA GLY A 541 21.62 -28.20 -16.80
C GLY A 541 22.31 -27.65 -15.56
N ILE A 542 21.57 -26.91 -14.72
CA ILE A 542 22.02 -26.47 -13.39
C ILE A 542 21.13 -27.12 -12.33
N SER A 543 21.74 -27.70 -11.30
CA SER A 543 21.06 -28.17 -10.09
C SER A 543 21.83 -27.71 -8.86
N TYR A 544 21.10 -27.51 -7.76
CA TYR A 544 21.66 -27.21 -6.43
C TYR A 544 21.35 -28.32 -5.42
N ASP A 545 20.90 -29.50 -5.89
CA ASP A 545 20.51 -30.62 -5.01
C ASP A 545 21.66 -31.06 -4.11
N PHE A 546 22.89 -31.04 -4.63
CA PHE A 546 24.10 -31.44 -3.89
C PHE A 546 24.34 -30.59 -2.64
N ILE A 547 23.85 -29.35 -2.58
CA ILE A 547 23.98 -28.48 -1.39
C ILE A 547 23.20 -29.04 -0.20
N TYR A 548 22.17 -29.85 -0.48
CA TYR A 548 21.22 -30.38 0.51
C TYR A 548 21.28 -31.91 0.62
N ALA A 549 22.21 -32.58 -0.07
CA ALA A 549 22.33 -34.04 -0.07
C ALA A 549 23.05 -34.61 1.17
N GLU A 550 23.76 -33.77 1.93
CA GLU A 550 24.60 -34.17 3.08
C GLU A 550 24.15 -33.54 4.43
N LYS A 551 22.93 -33.01 4.50
CA LYS A 551 22.32 -32.52 5.74
C LYS A 551 21.11 -33.37 6.10
#